data_AF-A0A7C7LJ16-F1
#
_entry.id   AF-A0A7C7LJ16-F1
#
_cell.length_a   1.000
_cell.length_b   1.000
_cell.length_c   1.000
_cell.angle_alpha   90.00
_cell.angle_beta   90.00
_cell.angle_gamma   90.00
#
_symmetry.space_group_name_H-M   'P 1'
#
loop_
_entity.id
_entity.type
_entity.pdbx_description
1 polymer ?
#
loop_
_entity_poly.entity_id
_entity_poly.type
_entity_poly.pdbx_seq_one_letter_code
_entity_poly.pdbx_strand_id
1 'polypeptide(L)'
;MVTLAMTEPQQELREHLDSALLLLSNNIPLSATFLRAMLGAPQLKKLSDSSGFNKPGVVKPEQRIAHVLGSHAKLRRATAVQLLSKISQLDADADNQLLECCELMTSANKDAWQQAIDTLTECADELKPATTQKKPREKKKTAVVKQSAEQRLQAKVSDLKQQLSDCRKQLAGNEKHLHVEHSRKTELKEDLAAAQAECLTLQRRASELKKDLSSSSSSTDREQKLQQLLEESQQTQHLAEKKVEWLTFEREDLRGVLEDRDRFENLPEEEVASFHERPLLAIENDLREQIIQAQFGFKILVVGGGEPQLRHQAKLQEYAEILGFQADWRPAEYTSWHKELSKLRADMQIKYDALIILHWNRTTFTKNARVACNDAGQKPCITCHYQGFTNLRETMQECLRQLLARL
;
A
#
# COMPACT_ATOMS: atom_id res chain seq x y z
N MET A 1 -18.57 11.86 -56.35
CA MET A 1 -19.75 11.36 -55.60
C MET A 1 -20.45 12.58 -55.05
N VAL A 2 -21.72 12.78 -55.40
CA VAL A 2 -22.55 13.87 -54.87
C VAL A 2 -22.80 13.58 -53.39
N THR A 3 -22.16 14.33 -52.50
CA THR A 3 -22.48 14.38 -51.08
C THR A 3 -23.80 15.14 -50.95
N LEU A 4 -24.90 14.40 -50.81
CA LEU A 4 -26.17 14.96 -50.32
C LEU A 4 -25.89 15.52 -48.92
N ALA A 5 -26.08 16.83 -48.74
CA ALA A 5 -26.03 17.45 -47.43
C ALA A 5 -27.14 16.83 -46.58
N MET A 6 -26.75 16.05 -45.56
CA MET A 6 -27.71 15.49 -44.59
C MET A 6 -28.03 16.56 -43.55
N THR A 7 -29.29 16.62 -43.10
CA THR A 7 -29.73 17.58 -42.07
C THR A 7 -29.12 17.21 -40.70
N GLU A 8 -28.92 18.19 -39.81
CA GLU A 8 -28.41 17.98 -38.44
C GLU A 8 -29.05 16.79 -37.68
N PRO A 9 -30.39 16.61 -37.66
CA PRO A 9 -31.00 15.44 -37.02
C PRO A 9 -30.61 14.10 -37.67
N GLN A 10 -30.33 14.08 -38.98
CA GLN A 10 -29.84 12.88 -39.66
C GLN A 10 -28.37 12.58 -39.34
N GLN A 11 -27.61 13.60 -38.90
CA GLN A 11 -26.22 13.44 -38.51
C GLN A 11 -26.08 12.82 -37.11
N GLU A 12 -26.93 13.21 -36.16
CA GLU A 12 -26.99 12.62 -34.82
C GLU A 12 -27.43 11.15 -34.87
N LEU A 13 -28.52 10.85 -35.60
CA LEU A 13 -28.99 9.48 -35.81
C LEU A 13 -27.92 8.59 -36.47
N ARG A 14 -27.07 9.16 -37.33
CA ARG A 14 -25.93 8.46 -37.94
C ARG A 14 -24.85 8.13 -36.94
N GLU A 15 -24.56 9.02 -35.99
CA GLU A 15 -23.51 8.80 -34.98
C GLU A 15 -23.95 7.78 -33.93
N HIS A 16 -25.23 7.76 -33.58
CA HIS A 16 -25.84 6.70 -32.78
C HIS A 16 -25.77 5.36 -33.50
N LEU A 17 -26.16 5.30 -34.78
CA LEU A 17 -26.10 4.08 -35.57
C LEU A 17 -24.65 3.60 -35.82
N ASP A 18 -23.69 4.51 -35.99
CA ASP A 18 -22.25 4.19 -36.10
C ASP A 18 -21.73 3.52 -34.80
N SER A 19 -22.21 3.98 -33.65
CA SER A 19 -21.88 3.43 -32.33
C SER A 19 -22.57 2.09 -32.07
N ALA A 20 -23.85 1.95 -32.43
CA ALA A 20 -24.58 0.69 -32.35
C ALA A 20 -24.00 -0.39 -33.27
N LEU A 21 -23.59 -0.03 -34.50
CA LEU A 21 -22.90 -0.95 -35.42
C LEU A 21 -21.52 -1.39 -34.91
N LEU A 22 -20.83 -0.56 -34.11
CA LEU A 22 -19.58 -0.97 -33.46
C LEU A 22 -19.85 -2.06 -32.43
N LEU A 23 -20.91 -1.93 -31.62
CA LEU A 23 -21.29 -2.97 -30.66
C LEU A 23 -21.76 -4.26 -31.36
N LEU A 24 -22.58 -4.13 -32.40
CA LEU A 24 -23.05 -5.27 -33.20
C LEU A 24 -21.88 -6.03 -33.87
N SER A 25 -20.79 -5.34 -34.20
CA SER A 25 -19.60 -5.96 -34.83
C SER A 25 -18.89 -7.00 -33.96
N ASN A 26 -19.20 -7.07 -32.66
CA ASN A 26 -18.73 -8.13 -31.77
C ASN A 26 -19.34 -9.51 -32.11
N ASN A 27 -20.50 -9.54 -32.79
CA ASN A 27 -21.15 -10.75 -33.27
C ASN A 27 -21.26 -10.72 -34.81
N ILE A 28 -20.27 -11.31 -35.47
CA ILE A 28 -20.13 -11.30 -36.94
C ILE A 28 -21.31 -12.02 -37.65
N PRO A 29 -21.77 -13.21 -37.21
CA PRO A 29 -22.96 -13.85 -37.78
C PRO A 29 -24.21 -12.95 -37.72
N LEU A 30 -24.48 -12.36 -36.56
CA LEU A 30 -25.64 -11.51 -36.35
C LEU A 30 -25.58 -10.22 -37.19
N SER A 31 -24.41 -9.59 -37.21
CA SER A 31 -24.13 -8.44 -38.09
C SER A 31 -24.43 -8.76 -39.56
N ALA A 32 -24.02 -9.94 -40.05
CA ALA A 32 -24.23 -10.31 -41.44
C ALA A 32 -25.71 -10.57 -41.76
N THR A 33 -26.46 -11.17 -40.83
CA THR A 33 -27.90 -11.40 -40.98
C THR A 33 -28.68 -10.09 -40.99
N PHE A 34 -28.38 -9.18 -40.06
CA PHE A 34 -28.98 -7.84 -40.00
C PHE A 34 -28.73 -7.03 -41.28
N LEU A 35 -27.48 -7.01 -41.77
CA LEU A 35 -27.14 -6.30 -43.01
C LEU A 35 -27.85 -6.91 -44.24
N ARG A 36 -28.05 -8.23 -44.28
CA ARG A 36 -28.78 -8.91 -45.36
C ARG A 36 -30.27 -8.57 -45.35
N ALA A 37 -30.86 -8.43 -44.17
CA ALA A 37 -32.25 -8.04 -44.01
C ALA A 37 -32.48 -6.59 -44.42
N MET A 38 -31.57 -5.68 -44.04
CA MET A 38 -31.75 -4.24 -44.23
C MET A 38 -31.30 -3.69 -45.58
N LEU A 39 -30.27 -4.29 -46.19
CA LEU A 39 -29.65 -3.78 -47.41
C LEU A 39 -29.86 -4.74 -48.58
N GLY A 40 -30.25 -4.21 -49.73
CA GLY A 40 -30.37 -5.01 -50.94
C GLY A 40 -29.00 -5.47 -51.46
N ALA A 41 -28.99 -6.59 -52.20
CA ALA A 41 -27.80 -7.14 -52.85
C ALA A 41 -26.89 -6.12 -53.58
N PRO A 42 -27.41 -5.12 -54.35
CA PRO A 42 -26.53 -4.14 -55.01
C PRO A 42 -25.86 -3.16 -54.04
N GLN A 43 -26.50 -2.83 -52.90
CA GLN A 43 -25.93 -1.95 -51.88
C GLN A 43 -24.83 -2.68 -51.10
N LEU A 44 -25.09 -3.94 -50.73
CA LEU A 44 -24.12 -4.80 -50.06
C LEU A 44 -22.87 -5.04 -50.91
N LYS A 45 -23.02 -5.27 -52.22
CA LYS A 45 -21.88 -5.43 -53.13
C LYS A 45 -21.01 -4.16 -53.18
N LYS A 46 -21.62 -2.98 -53.33
CA LYS A 46 -20.89 -1.71 -53.39
C LYS A 46 -20.13 -1.39 -52.10
N LEU A 47 -20.73 -1.65 -50.94
CA LEU A 47 -20.07 -1.46 -49.64
C LEU A 47 -18.94 -2.49 -49.43
N SER A 48 -19.18 -3.75 -49.80
CA SER A 48 -18.15 -4.81 -49.75
C SER A 48 -16.96 -4.47 -50.64
N ASP A 49 -17.17 -4.00 -51.87
CA ASP A 49 -16.07 -3.63 -52.78
C ASP A 49 -15.24 -2.46 -52.23
N SER A 50 -15.86 -1.55 -51.47
CA SER A 50 -15.18 -0.44 -50.80
C SER A 50 -14.44 -0.83 -49.50
N SER A 51 -14.64 -2.06 -48.99
CA SER A 51 -14.05 -2.52 -47.73
C SER A 51 -12.58 -2.96 -47.87
N GLY A 52 -12.12 -3.30 -49.08
CA GLY A 52 -10.77 -3.80 -49.34
C GLY A 52 -10.45 -5.17 -48.73
N PHE A 53 -11.42 -5.84 -48.11
CA PHE A 53 -11.23 -7.10 -47.37
C PHE A 53 -11.42 -8.33 -48.25
N ASN A 54 -10.34 -9.09 -48.46
CA ASN A 54 -10.33 -10.31 -49.26
C ASN A 54 -9.67 -11.46 -48.47
N LYS A 55 -10.41 -12.09 -47.56
CA LYS A 55 -9.97 -13.31 -46.85
C LYS A 55 -10.45 -14.57 -47.61
N PRO A 56 -9.60 -15.58 -47.85
CA PRO A 56 -10.04 -16.84 -48.46
C PRO A 56 -11.07 -17.52 -47.54
N GLY A 57 -12.22 -17.90 -48.12
CA GLY A 57 -13.35 -18.52 -47.41
C GLY A 57 -14.55 -17.61 -47.12
N VAL A 58 -14.42 -16.28 -47.18
CA VAL A 58 -15.56 -15.34 -47.00
C VAL A 58 -16.09 -14.90 -48.37
N VAL A 59 -17.18 -15.54 -48.80
CA VAL A 59 -17.69 -15.40 -50.18
C VAL A 59 -18.83 -14.37 -50.30
N LYS A 60 -19.59 -14.12 -49.23
CA LYS A 60 -20.80 -13.27 -49.28
C LYS A 60 -20.51 -11.80 -48.89
N PRO A 61 -21.03 -10.79 -49.61
CA PRO A 61 -20.79 -9.38 -49.34
C PRO A 61 -21.11 -8.93 -47.91
N GLU A 62 -22.21 -9.41 -47.33
CA GLU A 62 -22.66 -9.07 -45.98
C GLU A 62 -21.69 -9.55 -44.88
N GLN A 63 -21.08 -10.72 -45.07
CA GLN A 63 -20.09 -11.27 -44.13
C GLN A 63 -18.76 -10.51 -44.21
N ARG A 64 -18.37 -10.06 -45.40
CA ARG A 64 -17.17 -9.23 -45.59
C ARG A 64 -17.31 -7.89 -44.88
N ILE A 65 -18.48 -7.26 -44.99
CA ILE A 65 -18.76 -6.00 -44.28
C ILE A 65 -18.73 -6.24 -42.77
N ALA A 66 -19.44 -7.26 -42.27
CA ALA A 66 -19.51 -7.57 -40.84
C ALA A 66 -18.14 -7.75 -40.17
N HIS A 67 -17.20 -8.43 -40.85
CA HIS A 67 -15.83 -8.61 -40.35
C HIS A 67 -15.02 -7.30 -40.21
N VAL A 68 -15.39 -6.26 -40.97
CA VAL A 68 -14.61 -5.03 -41.12
C VAL A 68 -15.26 -3.86 -40.36
N LEU A 69 -16.53 -3.98 -39.97
CA LEU A 69 -17.26 -2.93 -39.24
C LEU A 69 -16.53 -2.49 -37.96
N GLY A 70 -15.99 -3.43 -37.17
CA GLY A 70 -15.32 -3.12 -35.91
C GLY A 70 -14.03 -2.30 -36.09
N SER A 71 -13.25 -2.58 -37.14
CA SER A 71 -11.93 -1.98 -37.35
C SER A 71 -11.92 -0.78 -38.31
N HIS A 72 -12.92 -0.64 -39.19
CA HIS A 72 -12.89 0.37 -40.26
C HIS A 72 -13.99 1.44 -40.12
N ALA A 73 -13.69 2.50 -39.36
CA ALA A 73 -14.64 3.58 -39.05
C ALA A 73 -15.24 4.27 -40.30
N LYS A 74 -14.47 4.44 -41.38
CA LYS A 74 -14.99 5.04 -42.63
C LYS A 74 -16.05 4.15 -43.31
N LEU A 75 -15.89 2.83 -43.22
CA LEU A 75 -16.85 1.88 -43.79
C LEU A 75 -18.09 1.80 -42.91
N ARG A 76 -17.92 1.77 -41.59
CA ARG A 76 -19.02 1.78 -40.61
C ARG A 76 -19.94 2.99 -40.79
N ARG A 77 -19.37 4.19 -40.94
CA ARG A 77 -20.11 5.42 -41.26
C ARG A 77 -20.83 5.35 -42.60
N ALA A 78 -20.20 4.79 -43.64
CA ALA A 78 -20.84 4.62 -44.94
C ALA A 78 -22.01 3.64 -44.89
N THR A 79 -21.87 2.56 -44.10
CA THR A 79 -22.93 1.59 -43.84
C THR A 79 -24.09 2.23 -43.05
N ALA A 80 -23.79 3.01 -42.00
CA ALA A 80 -24.79 3.76 -41.23
C ALA A 80 -25.62 4.69 -42.13
N VAL A 81 -24.98 5.41 -43.05
CA VAL A 81 -25.68 6.29 -44.02
C VAL A 81 -26.63 5.50 -44.93
N GLN A 82 -26.22 4.32 -45.41
CA GLN A 82 -27.09 3.48 -46.24
C GLN A 82 -28.26 2.90 -45.43
N LEU A 83 -28.02 2.52 -44.17
CA LEU A 83 -29.05 2.00 -43.28
C LEU A 83 -30.09 3.06 -42.92
N LEU A 84 -29.70 4.29 -42.56
CA LEU A 84 -30.65 5.39 -42.31
C LEU A 84 -31.55 5.66 -43.52
N SER A 85 -30.98 5.63 -44.73
CA SER A 85 -31.78 5.79 -45.96
C SER A 85 -32.80 4.67 -46.15
N LYS A 86 -32.52 3.47 -45.63
CA LYS A 86 -33.41 2.32 -45.68
C LYS A 86 -34.44 2.31 -44.57
N ILE A 87 -34.06 2.69 -43.35
CA ILE A 87 -34.96 2.86 -42.20
C ILE A 87 -36.08 3.86 -42.57
N SER A 88 -35.75 4.96 -43.23
CA SER A 88 -36.75 5.94 -43.72
C SER A 88 -37.70 5.44 -44.82
N GLN A 89 -37.48 4.23 -45.35
CA GLN A 89 -38.25 3.62 -46.44
C GLN A 89 -38.98 2.33 -46.01
N LEU A 90 -38.91 1.95 -44.74
CA LEU A 90 -39.63 0.77 -44.21
C LEU A 90 -41.12 1.13 -43.99
N ASP A 91 -42.01 0.26 -44.45
CA ASP A 91 -43.46 0.37 -44.20
C ASP A 91 -43.82 -0.45 -42.95
N ALA A 92 -44.69 0.11 -42.09
CA ALA A 92 -44.99 -0.40 -40.75
C ALA A 92 -45.65 -1.79 -40.67
N ASP A 93 -46.19 -2.34 -41.77
CA ASP A 93 -47.02 -3.56 -41.70
C ASP A 93 -46.27 -4.88 -41.97
N ALA A 94 -45.01 -4.86 -42.45
CA ALA A 94 -44.31 -6.09 -42.86
C ALA A 94 -43.13 -6.50 -41.97
N ASP A 95 -42.51 -5.57 -41.25
CA ASP A 95 -41.20 -5.77 -40.61
C ASP A 95 -41.12 -5.15 -39.18
N ASN A 96 -42.18 -5.31 -38.38
CA ASN A 96 -42.32 -4.66 -37.05
C ASN A 96 -41.11 -4.87 -36.11
N GLN A 97 -40.54 -6.08 -36.07
CA GLN A 97 -39.40 -6.39 -35.20
C GLN A 97 -38.08 -5.77 -35.70
N LEU A 98 -37.87 -5.68 -37.02
CA LEU A 98 -36.70 -5.01 -37.60
C LEU A 98 -36.79 -3.49 -37.44
N LEU A 99 -37.99 -2.94 -37.56
CA LEU A 99 -38.27 -1.52 -37.33
C LEU A 99 -37.94 -1.14 -35.88
N GLU A 100 -38.43 -1.93 -34.92
CA GLU A 100 -38.16 -1.76 -33.49
C GLU A 100 -36.66 -1.82 -33.18
N CYS A 101 -35.94 -2.80 -33.76
CA CYS A 101 -34.48 -2.88 -33.61
C CYS A 101 -33.76 -1.65 -34.19
N CYS A 102 -34.22 -1.13 -35.33
CA CYS A 102 -33.64 0.07 -35.95
C CYS A 102 -33.90 1.35 -35.14
N GLU A 103 -35.08 1.48 -34.54
CA GLU A 103 -35.41 2.58 -33.63
C GLU A 103 -34.54 2.54 -32.37
N LEU A 104 -34.37 1.36 -31.77
CA LEU A 104 -33.48 1.18 -30.62
C LEU A 104 -32.01 1.48 -30.98
N MET A 105 -31.52 1.03 -32.15
CA MET A 105 -30.14 1.31 -32.62
C MET A 105 -29.88 2.77 -33.01
N THR A 106 -30.93 3.56 -33.26
CA THR A 106 -30.81 5.00 -33.58
C THR A 106 -31.00 5.89 -32.35
N SER A 107 -31.34 5.31 -31.20
CA SER A 107 -31.41 6.01 -29.91
C SER A 107 -30.02 6.40 -29.39
N ALA A 108 -29.95 7.35 -28.45
CA ALA A 108 -28.69 7.79 -27.83
C ALA A 108 -28.20 6.87 -26.69
N ASN A 109 -28.93 5.81 -26.36
CA ASN A 109 -28.69 5.01 -25.17
C ASN A 109 -28.01 3.67 -25.48
N LYS A 110 -26.88 3.40 -24.79
CA LYS A 110 -26.15 2.14 -24.90
C LYS A 110 -26.97 0.92 -24.48
N ASP A 111 -27.83 1.05 -23.47
CA ASP A 111 -28.67 -0.06 -23.01
C ASP A 111 -29.74 -0.41 -24.05
N ALA A 112 -30.26 0.59 -24.77
CA ALA A 112 -31.16 0.38 -25.90
C ALA A 112 -30.46 -0.29 -27.08
N TRP A 113 -29.17 0.02 -27.33
CA TRP A 113 -28.39 -0.70 -28.34
C TRP A 113 -28.17 -2.16 -27.98
N GLN A 114 -27.95 -2.47 -26.70
CA GLN A 114 -27.81 -3.85 -26.24
C GLN A 114 -29.14 -4.60 -26.36
N GLN A 115 -30.25 -3.97 -25.97
CA GLN A 115 -31.60 -4.53 -26.17
C GLN A 115 -31.88 -4.82 -27.65
N ALA A 116 -31.52 -3.93 -28.57
CA ALA A 116 -31.65 -4.19 -30.00
C ALA A 116 -30.84 -5.41 -30.46
N ILE A 117 -29.64 -5.62 -29.92
CA ILE A 117 -28.80 -6.78 -30.24
C ILE A 117 -29.41 -8.07 -29.68
N ASP A 118 -29.97 -8.02 -28.47
CA ASP A 118 -30.61 -9.17 -27.83
C ASP A 118 -31.88 -9.57 -28.61
N THR A 119 -32.74 -8.60 -28.97
CA THR A 119 -33.92 -8.83 -29.82
C THR A 119 -33.55 -9.35 -31.21
N LEU A 120 -32.52 -8.79 -31.85
CA LEU A 120 -32.01 -9.29 -33.13
C LEU A 120 -31.48 -10.74 -33.02
N THR A 121 -30.91 -11.10 -31.87
CA THR A 121 -30.40 -12.46 -31.63
C THR A 121 -31.55 -13.46 -31.54
N GLU A 122 -32.67 -13.08 -30.92
CA GLU A 122 -33.87 -13.91 -30.79
C GLU A 122 -34.61 -14.09 -32.13
N CYS A 123 -34.63 -13.07 -33.00
CA CYS A 123 -35.35 -13.12 -34.28
C CYS A 123 -34.47 -13.44 -35.50
N ALA A 124 -33.17 -13.69 -35.32
CA ALA A 124 -32.18 -13.84 -36.39
C ALA A 124 -32.56 -14.88 -37.47
N ASP A 125 -33.23 -15.96 -37.08
CA ASP A 125 -33.61 -17.06 -37.97
C ASP A 125 -34.86 -16.76 -38.83
N GLU A 126 -35.64 -15.73 -38.48
CA GLU A 126 -36.90 -15.38 -39.14
C GLU A 126 -36.75 -14.24 -40.17
N LEU A 127 -35.58 -13.59 -40.23
CA LEU A 127 -35.32 -12.42 -41.06
C LEU A 127 -35.17 -12.78 -42.56
N LYS A 128 -36.07 -12.25 -43.40
CA LYS A 128 -36.06 -12.42 -44.86
C LYS A 128 -35.20 -11.34 -45.57
N PRO A 129 -34.56 -11.65 -46.72
CA PRO A 129 -33.73 -10.68 -47.46
C PRO A 129 -34.54 -9.60 -48.19
N ALA A 130 -34.03 -8.37 -48.21
CA ALA A 130 -34.69 -7.21 -48.85
C ALA A 130 -34.90 -7.35 -50.38
N THR A 131 -36.12 -7.10 -50.86
CA THR A 131 -36.47 -7.05 -52.30
C THR A 131 -36.56 -5.61 -52.84
N THR A 132 -35.98 -5.35 -54.02
CA THR A 132 -35.93 -4.01 -54.65
C THR A 132 -37.13 -3.72 -55.56
N GLN A 133 -37.96 -2.71 -55.23
CA GLN A 133 -38.98 -2.13 -56.14
C GLN A 133 -38.46 -0.85 -56.85
N LYS A 134 -38.86 -0.66 -58.13
CA LYS A 134 -38.52 0.49 -59.01
C LYS A 134 -39.82 1.21 -59.42
N LYS A 135 -39.87 2.56 -59.39
CA LYS A 135 -40.97 3.38 -59.98
C LYS A 135 -40.46 4.40 -61.03
N PRO A 136 -41.28 4.78 -62.05
CA PRO A 136 -40.86 5.51 -63.26
C PRO A 136 -41.20 7.03 -63.22
N ARG A 137 -40.48 7.82 -64.05
CA ARG A 137 -40.66 9.28 -64.26
C ARG A 137 -41.61 9.57 -65.44
N GLU A 138 -42.61 10.43 -65.25
CA GLU A 138 -43.47 10.98 -66.32
C GLU A 138 -42.89 12.29 -66.89
N LYS A 139 -43.04 12.49 -68.22
CA LYS A 139 -42.74 13.73 -68.96
C LYS A 139 -44.06 14.31 -69.50
N LYS A 140 -44.40 15.56 -69.15
CA LYS A 140 -45.53 16.30 -69.77
C LYS A 140 -45.06 17.06 -71.02
N LYS A 141 -45.80 16.89 -72.12
CA LYS A 141 -45.76 17.70 -73.35
C LYS A 141 -46.87 18.76 -73.27
N THR A 142 -46.64 19.96 -73.76
CA THR A 142 -47.69 20.96 -74.04
C THR A 142 -47.61 21.44 -75.48
N ALA A 143 -48.75 21.39 -76.16
CA ALA A 143 -48.98 21.86 -77.52
C ALA A 143 -49.30 23.38 -77.51
N VAL A 144 -48.87 24.10 -78.55
CA VAL A 144 -49.09 25.55 -78.71
C VAL A 144 -50.01 25.80 -79.91
N VAL A 145 -51.11 26.50 -79.68
CA VAL A 145 -52.05 27.03 -80.69
C VAL A 145 -51.67 28.47 -81.08
N LYS A 146 -51.98 28.86 -82.32
CA LYS A 146 -51.58 30.12 -82.98
C LYS A 146 -52.39 31.34 -82.51
N GLN A 147 -51.69 32.44 -82.20
CA GLN A 147 -52.21 33.82 -82.05
C GLN A 147 -51.30 34.78 -82.84
N SER A 148 -51.82 35.97 -83.24
CA SER A 148 -51.18 36.91 -84.17
C SER A 148 -49.87 37.54 -83.62
N ALA A 149 -48.98 37.96 -84.52
CA ALA A 149 -47.57 38.26 -84.23
C ALA A 149 -47.34 39.42 -83.24
N GLU A 150 -48.17 40.48 -83.27
CA GLU A 150 -48.02 41.64 -82.37
C GLU A 150 -48.52 41.36 -80.96
N GLN A 151 -49.65 40.65 -80.81
CA GLN A 151 -50.16 40.23 -79.51
C GLN A 151 -49.21 39.22 -78.84
N ARG A 152 -48.56 38.35 -79.62
CA ARG A 152 -47.50 37.46 -79.12
C ARG A 152 -46.26 38.21 -78.65
N LEU A 153 -45.88 39.30 -79.32
CA LEU A 153 -44.72 40.10 -78.91
C LEU A 153 -45.02 40.89 -77.64
N GLN A 154 -46.19 41.54 -77.54
CA GLN A 154 -46.58 42.24 -76.31
C GLN A 154 -46.76 41.28 -75.13
N ALA A 155 -47.42 40.14 -75.34
CA ALA A 155 -47.55 39.09 -74.33
C ALA A 155 -46.18 38.52 -73.91
N LYS A 156 -45.25 38.32 -74.86
CA LYS A 156 -43.87 37.90 -74.53
C LYS A 156 -43.10 38.98 -73.77
N VAL A 157 -43.27 40.26 -74.09
CA VAL A 157 -42.59 41.35 -73.35
C VAL A 157 -43.16 41.48 -71.95
N SER A 158 -44.48 41.35 -71.74
CA SER A 158 -45.06 41.32 -70.39
C SER A 158 -44.62 40.09 -69.62
N ASP A 159 -44.58 38.91 -70.26
CA ASP A 159 -44.13 37.66 -69.64
C ASP A 159 -42.64 37.71 -69.28
N LEU A 160 -41.79 38.28 -70.15
CA LEU A 160 -40.37 38.52 -69.85
C LEU A 160 -40.16 39.55 -68.74
N LYS A 161 -40.97 40.61 -68.66
CA LYS A 161 -40.93 41.57 -67.54
C LYS A 161 -41.35 40.91 -66.24
N GLN A 162 -42.37 40.05 -66.28
CA GLN A 162 -42.83 39.28 -65.13
C GLN A 162 -41.76 38.27 -64.69
N GLN A 163 -41.16 37.51 -65.62
CA GLN A 163 -40.03 36.63 -65.37
C GLN A 163 -38.82 37.37 -64.79
N LEU A 164 -38.48 38.55 -65.29
CA LEU A 164 -37.41 39.38 -64.70
C LEU A 164 -37.77 39.83 -63.29
N SER A 165 -39.03 40.17 -63.02
CA SER A 165 -39.48 40.54 -61.67
C SER A 165 -39.44 39.35 -60.71
N ASP A 166 -39.80 38.16 -61.17
CA ASP A 166 -39.77 36.92 -60.39
C ASP A 166 -38.33 36.45 -60.15
N CYS A 167 -37.46 36.55 -61.16
CA CYS A 167 -36.02 36.30 -61.00
C CYS A 167 -35.39 37.29 -60.00
N ARG A 168 -35.77 38.57 -60.02
CA ARG A 168 -35.31 39.55 -59.01
C ARG A 168 -35.79 39.21 -57.61
N LYS A 169 -37.04 38.77 -57.45
CA LYS A 169 -37.57 38.30 -56.16
C LYS A 169 -36.86 37.04 -55.67
N GLN A 170 -36.60 36.09 -56.57
CA GLN A 170 -35.83 34.87 -56.25
C GLN A 170 -34.40 35.20 -55.86
N LEU A 171 -33.75 36.14 -56.55
CA LEU A 171 -32.39 36.58 -56.23
C LEU A 171 -32.33 37.22 -54.83
N ALA A 172 -33.26 38.12 -54.52
CA ALA A 172 -33.37 38.70 -53.17
C ALA A 172 -33.71 37.64 -52.10
N GLY A 173 -34.51 36.63 -52.43
CA GLY A 173 -34.79 35.49 -51.54
C GLY A 173 -33.54 34.63 -51.28
N ASN A 174 -32.77 34.36 -52.32
CA ASN A 174 -31.52 33.60 -52.23
C ASN A 174 -30.44 34.38 -51.46
N GLU A 175 -30.34 35.70 -51.63
CA GLU A 175 -29.44 36.55 -50.84
C GLU A 175 -29.76 36.50 -49.34
N LYS A 176 -31.05 36.54 -48.98
CA LYS A 176 -31.48 36.37 -47.57
C LYS A 176 -31.14 34.98 -47.04
N HIS A 177 -31.40 33.93 -47.81
CA HIS A 177 -31.05 32.56 -47.41
C HIS A 177 -29.54 32.39 -47.25
N LEU A 178 -28.74 33.00 -48.15
CA LEU A 178 -27.29 32.98 -48.08
C LEU A 178 -26.79 33.72 -46.84
N HIS A 179 -27.41 34.84 -46.46
CA HIS A 179 -27.08 35.53 -45.21
C HIS A 179 -27.37 34.67 -43.97
N VAL A 180 -28.53 34.02 -43.90
CA VAL A 180 -28.88 33.11 -42.79
C VAL A 180 -27.90 31.94 -42.70
N GLU A 181 -27.55 31.32 -43.82
CA GLU A 181 -26.55 30.24 -43.85
C GLU A 181 -25.15 30.72 -43.46
N HIS A 182 -24.77 31.96 -43.80
CA HIS A 182 -23.53 32.54 -43.31
C HIS A 182 -23.53 32.72 -41.80
N SER A 183 -24.63 33.23 -41.22
CA SER A 183 -24.78 33.36 -39.77
C SER A 183 -24.74 32.01 -39.06
N ARG A 184 -25.45 31.01 -39.58
CA ARG A 184 -25.41 29.64 -39.04
C ARG A 184 -23.99 29.05 -39.12
N LYS A 185 -23.27 29.29 -40.21
CA LYS A 185 -21.88 28.85 -40.36
C LYS A 185 -20.94 29.55 -39.38
N THR A 186 -21.18 30.80 -39.01
CA THR A 186 -20.38 31.48 -37.99
C THR A 186 -20.66 30.94 -36.60
N GLU A 187 -21.93 30.71 -36.25
CA GLU A 187 -22.32 30.08 -34.98
C GLU A 187 -21.69 28.69 -34.81
N LEU A 188 -21.82 27.82 -35.82
CA LEU A 188 -21.20 26.48 -35.79
C LEU A 188 -19.67 26.52 -35.67
N LYS A 189 -19.01 27.57 -36.18
CA LYS A 189 -17.57 27.74 -36.00
C LYS A 189 -17.21 28.17 -34.58
N GLU A 190 -18.03 29.03 -33.98
CA GLU A 190 -17.86 29.46 -32.59
C GLU A 190 -18.08 28.29 -31.63
N ASP A 191 -19.12 27.47 -31.85
CA ASP A 191 -19.38 26.26 -31.07
C ASP A 191 -18.25 25.24 -31.19
N LEU A 192 -17.73 25.04 -32.40
CA LEU A 192 -16.59 24.15 -32.63
C LEU A 192 -15.34 24.66 -31.91
N ALA A 193 -15.09 25.98 -31.91
CA ALA A 193 -13.98 26.57 -31.18
C ALA A 193 -14.15 26.42 -29.66
N ALA A 194 -15.37 26.61 -29.15
CA ALA A 194 -15.71 26.41 -27.74
C ALA A 194 -15.49 24.95 -27.30
N ALA A 195 -16.00 23.99 -28.07
CA ALA A 195 -15.83 22.56 -27.80
C ALA A 195 -14.34 22.14 -27.85
N GLN A 196 -13.54 22.70 -28.77
CA GLN A 196 -12.10 22.47 -28.81
C GLN A 196 -11.40 23.05 -27.57
N ALA A 197 -11.78 24.24 -27.12
CA ALA A 197 -11.24 24.83 -25.91
C ALA A 197 -11.56 23.99 -24.68
N GLU A 198 -12.81 23.53 -24.53
CA GLU A 198 -13.22 22.63 -23.45
C GLU A 198 -12.42 21.33 -23.47
N CYS A 199 -12.25 20.70 -24.64
CA CYS A 199 -11.46 19.48 -24.77
C CYS A 199 -10.01 19.68 -24.29
N LEU A 200 -9.38 20.81 -24.63
CA LEU A 200 -8.04 21.15 -24.15
C LEU A 200 -8.01 21.37 -22.63
N THR A 201 -9.02 22.00 -22.05
CA THR A 201 -9.10 22.16 -20.59
C THR A 201 -9.27 20.83 -19.86
N LEU A 202 -10.08 19.92 -20.40
CA LEU A 202 -10.26 18.57 -19.86
C LEU A 202 -8.98 17.75 -19.97
N GLN A 203 -8.26 17.84 -21.09
CA GLN A 203 -6.95 17.19 -21.24
C GLN A 203 -5.94 17.71 -20.21
N ARG A 204 -5.91 19.02 -19.94
CA ARG A 204 -5.05 19.60 -18.89
C ARG A 204 -5.43 19.05 -17.51
N ARG A 205 -6.71 19.09 -17.15
CA ARG A 205 -7.19 18.52 -15.87
C ARG A 205 -6.86 17.04 -15.73
N ALA A 206 -7.04 16.26 -16.80
CA ALA A 206 -6.68 14.83 -16.80
C ALA A 206 -5.17 14.63 -16.61
N SER A 207 -4.33 15.48 -17.20
CA SER A 207 -2.88 15.43 -17.02
C SER A 207 -2.44 15.82 -15.60
N GLU A 208 -3.09 16.82 -14.99
CA GLU A 208 -2.87 17.25 -13.60
C GLU A 208 -3.27 16.13 -12.64
N LEU A 209 -4.46 15.56 -12.79
CA LEU A 209 -4.91 14.41 -12.00
C LEU A 209 -4.00 13.19 -12.16
N LYS A 210 -3.48 12.93 -13.36
CA LYS A 210 -2.50 11.85 -13.59
C LYS A 210 -1.18 12.13 -12.85
N LYS A 211 -0.73 13.38 -12.83
CA LYS A 211 0.46 13.80 -12.07
C LYS A 211 0.22 13.66 -10.57
N ASP A 212 -0.93 14.08 -10.08
CA ASP A 212 -1.31 13.95 -8.67
C ASP A 212 -1.39 12.47 -8.27
N LEU A 213 -1.98 11.61 -9.11
CA LEU A 213 -2.01 10.16 -8.90
C LEU A 213 -0.58 9.57 -8.85
N SER A 214 0.32 10.01 -9.74
CA SER A 214 1.72 9.57 -9.74
C SER A 214 2.49 10.04 -8.51
N SER A 215 2.18 11.24 -7.99
CA SER A 215 2.69 11.67 -6.70
C SER A 215 2.03 10.92 -5.54
N SER A 216 0.78 10.46 -5.68
CA SER A 216 0.12 9.62 -4.68
C SER A 216 0.66 8.18 -4.68
N SER A 217 1.25 7.68 -5.77
CA SER A 217 2.03 6.43 -5.73
C SER A 217 3.35 6.56 -4.96
N SER A 218 3.77 7.77 -4.57
CA SER A 218 4.78 7.99 -3.53
C SER A 218 4.24 7.80 -2.10
N SER A 219 2.96 7.44 -1.94
CA SER A 219 2.42 6.96 -0.65
C SER A 219 3.23 5.78 -0.13
N THR A 220 3.71 4.92 -1.04
CA THR A 220 4.60 3.81 -0.68
C THR A 220 5.93 4.30 -0.09
N ASP A 221 6.55 5.34 -0.66
CA ASP A 221 7.80 5.90 -0.13
C ASP A 221 7.56 6.61 1.22
N ARG A 222 6.42 7.27 1.36
CA ARG A 222 6.01 7.91 2.63
C ARG A 222 5.72 6.87 3.71
N GLU A 223 5.01 5.80 3.37
CA GLU A 223 4.69 4.69 4.27
C GLU A 223 5.96 3.94 4.69
N GLN A 224 6.87 3.67 3.74
CA GLN A 224 8.19 3.10 4.04
C GLN A 224 8.99 4.00 4.99
N LYS A 225 9.00 5.30 4.75
CA LYS A 225 9.68 6.26 5.63
C LYS A 225 9.05 6.33 7.02
N LEU A 226 7.72 6.29 7.12
CA LEU A 226 7.01 6.24 8.38
C LEU A 226 7.28 4.93 9.13
N GLN A 227 7.36 3.82 8.41
CA GLN A 227 7.69 2.52 8.99
C GLN A 227 9.13 2.48 9.51
N GLN A 228 10.09 3.02 8.75
CA GLN A 228 11.46 3.18 9.21
C GLN A 228 11.54 4.05 10.47
N LEU A 229 10.85 5.20 10.50
CA LEU A 229 10.81 6.06 11.69
C LEU A 229 10.15 5.39 12.90
N LEU A 230 9.13 4.55 12.66
CA LEU A 230 8.48 3.77 13.71
C LEU A 230 9.45 2.73 14.29
N GLU A 231 10.18 2.01 13.44
CA GLU A 231 11.19 1.04 13.86
C GLU A 231 12.32 1.70 14.65
N GLU A 232 12.84 2.83 14.17
CA GLU A 232 13.85 3.64 14.88
C GLU A 232 13.32 4.11 16.25
N SER A 233 12.07 4.61 16.30
CA SER A 233 11.43 5.03 17.55
C SER A 233 11.26 3.86 18.53
N GLN A 234 10.83 2.69 18.06
CA GLN A 234 10.69 1.50 18.91
C GLN A 234 12.03 1.03 19.47
N GLN A 235 13.09 1.05 18.66
CA GLN A 235 14.45 0.72 19.11
C GLN A 235 14.93 1.69 20.19
N THR A 236 14.74 3.01 20.00
CA THR A 236 15.13 4.00 21.00
C THR A 236 14.33 3.87 22.30
N GLN A 237 13.03 3.59 22.20
CA GLN A 237 12.18 3.35 23.37
C GLN A 237 12.66 2.12 24.16
N HIS A 238 12.90 0.99 23.50
CA HIS A 238 13.38 -0.22 24.16
C HIS A 238 14.76 -0.04 24.83
N LEU A 239 15.66 0.74 24.21
CA LEU A 239 16.93 1.10 24.85
C LEU A 239 16.73 2.00 26.09
N ALA A 240 15.76 2.92 26.05
CA ALA A 240 15.43 3.76 27.19
C ALA A 240 14.81 2.93 28.34
N GLU A 241 13.91 2.00 28.04
CA GLU A 241 13.32 1.07 29.00
C GLU A 241 14.40 0.26 29.72
N LYS A 242 15.34 -0.36 28.98
CA LYS A 242 16.47 -1.07 29.58
C LYS A 242 17.34 -0.20 30.48
N LYS A 243 17.58 1.06 30.08
CA LYS A 243 18.34 2.02 30.91
C LYS A 243 17.60 2.34 32.20
N VAL A 244 16.29 2.54 32.13
CA VAL A 244 15.45 2.79 33.31
C VAL A 244 15.50 1.59 34.24
N GLU A 245 15.33 0.36 33.73
CA GLU A 245 15.44 -0.87 34.52
C GLU A 245 16.79 -0.97 35.25
N TRP A 246 17.89 -0.70 34.54
CA TRP A 246 19.22 -0.71 35.14
C TRP A 246 19.39 0.35 36.22
N LEU A 247 18.95 1.58 35.96
CA LEU A 247 19.02 2.67 36.94
C LEU A 247 18.12 2.43 38.14
N THR A 248 16.93 1.84 37.95
CA THR A 248 16.04 1.48 39.07
C THR A 248 16.68 0.43 39.95
N PHE A 249 17.30 -0.58 39.35
CA PHE A 249 18.02 -1.62 40.06
C PHE A 249 19.22 -1.07 40.82
N GLU A 250 20.04 -0.21 40.20
CA GLU A 250 21.15 0.47 40.89
C GLU A 250 20.68 1.39 42.01
N ARG A 251 19.56 2.11 41.82
CA ARG A 251 18.98 2.97 42.86
C ARG A 251 18.54 2.16 44.08
N GLU A 252 17.88 1.02 43.87
CA GLU A 252 17.45 0.14 44.95
C GLU A 252 18.64 -0.49 45.67
N ASP A 253 19.66 -0.92 44.93
CA ASP A 253 20.94 -1.42 45.46
C ASP A 253 21.65 -0.37 46.32
N LEU A 254 21.72 0.89 45.87
CA LEU A 254 22.28 2.00 46.63
C LEU A 254 21.43 2.40 47.84
N ARG A 255 20.09 2.33 47.73
CA ARG A 255 19.20 2.58 48.86
C ARG A 255 19.43 1.55 49.98
N GLY A 256 19.51 0.27 49.64
CA GLY A 256 19.82 -0.79 50.61
C GLY A 256 21.18 -0.60 51.27
N VAL A 257 22.16 -0.11 50.52
CA VAL A 257 23.49 0.28 51.04
C VAL A 257 23.40 1.40 52.08
N LEU A 258 22.60 2.44 51.84
CA LEU A 258 22.46 3.56 52.76
C LEU A 258 21.72 3.15 54.05
N GLU A 259 20.64 2.37 53.92
CA GLU A 259 19.90 1.82 55.07
C GLU A 259 20.81 0.95 55.97
N ASP A 260 21.69 0.15 55.37
CA ASP A 260 22.69 -0.63 56.08
C ASP A 260 23.76 0.25 56.75
N ARG A 261 24.26 1.27 56.05
CA ARG A 261 25.23 2.22 56.63
C ARG A 261 24.67 2.85 57.90
N ASP A 262 23.44 3.34 57.85
CA ASP A 262 22.77 3.95 59.01
C ASP A 262 22.62 2.92 60.14
N ARG A 263 22.27 1.67 59.82
CA ARG A 263 22.19 0.58 60.80
C ARG A 263 23.55 0.29 61.44
N PHE A 264 24.63 0.27 60.66
CA PHE A 264 25.97 -0.02 61.13
C PHE A 264 26.57 1.12 61.96
N GLU A 265 26.33 2.38 61.59
CA GLU A 265 26.74 3.54 62.40
C GLU A 265 26.04 3.53 63.78
N ASN A 266 24.85 2.95 63.87
CA ASN A 266 24.07 2.84 65.11
C ASN A 266 24.31 1.54 65.91
N LEU A 267 25.16 0.62 65.46
CA LEU A 267 25.46 -0.59 66.23
C LEU A 267 26.28 -0.22 67.48
N PRO A 268 25.93 -0.77 68.67
CA PRO A 268 26.73 -0.57 69.86
C PRO A 268 28.16 -1.08 69.64
N GLU A 269 29.12 -0.41 70.27
CA GLU A 269 30.50 -0.88 70.27
C GLU A 269 30.60 -2.20 71.02
N GLU A 270 30.97 -3.27 70.30
CA GLU A 270 31.22 -4.59 70.87
C GLU A 270 32.70 -4.67 71.26
N GLU A 271 32.99 -4.71 72.56
CA GLU A 271 34.33 -5.02 73.04
C GLU A 271 34.54 -6.53 73.03
N VAL A 272 35.22 -7.02 71.99
CA VAL A 272 35.61 -8.43 71.89
C VAL A 272 36.86 -8.66 72.73
N ALA A 273 36.72 -9.44 73.81
CA ALA A 273 37.84 -9.86 74.66
C ALA A 273 38.96 -10.54 73.84
N SER A 274 40.19 -10.54 74.35
CA SER A 274 41.29 -11.29 73.74
C SER A 274 41.00 -12.79 73.75
N PHE A 275 41.28 -13.44 72.63
CA PHE A 275 41.22 -14.89 72.48
C PHE A 275 42.44 -15.57 73.10
N HIS A 276 43.57 -14.86 73.27
CA HIS A 276 44.72 -15.39 74.01
C HIS A 276 44.41 -15.60 75.51
N GLU A 277 43.53 -14.79 76.08
CA GLU A 277 43.21 -14.79 77.51
C GLU A 277 42.03 -15.71 77.85
N ARG A 278 41.40 -16.34 76.86
CA ARG A 278 40.21 -17.17 77.04
C ARG A 278 40.41 -18.59 76.50
N PRO A 279 39.97 -19.64 77.22
CA PRO A 279 39.93 -20.98 76.66
C PRO A 279 38.96 -21.04 75.47
N LEU A 280 39.41 -21.65 74.37
CA LEU A 280 38.60 -21.95 73.17
C LEU A 280 37.39 -22.80 73.55
N LEU A 281 36.29 -22.63 72.81
CA LEU A 281 35.11 -23.48 72.95
C LEU A 281 35.42 -24.90 72.48
N ALA A 282 34.67 -25.91 72.95
CA ALA A 282 34.88 -27.31 72.56
C ALA A 282 34.94 -27.50 71.04
N ILE A 283 33.97 -26.90 70.34
CA ILE A 283 33.87 -26.92 68.87
C ILE A 283 35.12 -26.34 68.17
N GLU A 284 35.76 -25.36 68.79
CA GLU A 284 36.95 -24.69 68.25
C GLU A 284 38.22 -25.47 68.52
N ASN A 285 38.31 -26.13 69.67
CA ASN A 285 39.39 -27.08 69.93
C ASN A 285 39.33 -28.23 68.94
N ASP A 286 38.15 -28.79 68.69
CA ASP A 286 37.96 -29.86 67.70
C ASP A 286 38.40 -29.40 66.30
N LEU A 287 38.00 -28.20 65.89
CA LEU A 287 38.40 -27.61 64.60
C LEU A 287 39.90 -27.38 64.52
N ARG A 288 40.51 -26.83 65.58
CA ARG A 288 41.95 -26.60 65.65
C ARG A 288 42.73 -27.89 65.50
N GLU A 289 42.32 -28.95 66.21
CA GLU A 289 42.96 -30.26 66.10
C GLU A 289 42.86 -30.82 64.68
N GLN A 290 41.69 -30.72 64.04
CA GLN A 290 41.50 -31.16 62.65
C GLN A 290 42.37 -30.38 61.67
N ILE A 291 42.51 -29.05 61.85
CA ILE A 291 43.38 -28.21 61.01
C ILE A 291 44.86 -28.59 61.18
N ILE A 292 45.30 -28.81 62.43
CA ILE A 292 46.67 -29.25 62.71
C ILE A 292 46.94 -30.63 62.10
N GLN A 293 45.99 -31.56 62.20
CA GLN A 293 46.10 -32.89 61.61
C GLN A 293 46.14 -32.86 60.08
N ALA A 294 45.38 -31.95 59.47
CA ALA A 294 45.36 -31.77 58.03
C ALA A 294 46.70 -31.29 57.44
N GLN A 295 47.57 -30.67 58.25
CA GLN A 295 48.84 -30.06 57.83
C GLN A 295 48.71 -29.11 56.62
N PHE A 296 47.52 -28.56 56.41
CA PHE A 296 47.21 -27.70 55.27
C PHE A 296 47.05 -26.25 55.73
N GLY A 297 47.78 -25.32 55.10
CA GLY A 297 47.73 -23.90 55.43
C GLY A 297 46.54 -23.21 54.78
N PHE A 298 45.34 -23.37 55.33
CA PHE A 298 44.13 -22.75 54.80
C PHE A 298 44.22 -21.22 54.78
N LYS A 299 43.84 -20.61 53.65
CA LYS A 299 43.78 -19.15 53.47
C LYS A 299 42.36 -18.70 53.20
N ILE A 300 41.77 -17.96 54.14
CA ILE A 300 40.41 -17.44 54.04
C ILE A 300 40.45 -15.94 53.78
N LEU A 301 39.67 -15.48 52.79
CA LEU A 301 39.48 -14.06 52.54
C LEU A 301 38.12 -13.61 53.07
N VAL A 302 38.10 -12.60 53.92
CA VAL A 302 36.89 -11.87 54.31
C VAL A 302 36.80 -10.62 53.44
N VAL A 303 35.68 -10.43 52.74
CA VAL A 303 35.46 -9.24 51.90
C VAL A 303 34.20 -8.51 52.29
N GLY A 304 34.29 -7.20 52.39
CA GLY A 304 33.18 -6.31 52.74
C GLY A 304 33.38 -5.65 54.09
N GLY A 305 32.34 -4.95 54.55
CA GLY A 305 32.41 -4.06 55.70
C GLY A 305 33.06 -2.72 55.34
N GLY A 306 32.58 -1.66 55.99
CA GLY A 306 33.20 -0.34 56.01
C GLY A 306 34.23 -0.21 57.13
N GLU A 307 34.68 1.02 57.35
CA GLU A 307 35.63 1.37 58.42
C GLU A 307 35.18 0.90 59.83
N PRO A 308 33.89 0.98 60.23
CA PRO A 308 33.48 0.53 61.56
C PRO A 308 33.70 -0.96 61.79
N GLN A 309 33.60 -1.80 60.76
CA GLN A 309 33.81 -3.24 60.89
C GLN A 309 35.30 -3.63 60.86
N LEU A 310 36.13 -2.84 60.18
CA LEU A 310 37.59 -3.03 60.12
C LEU A 310 38.25 -2.99 61.50
N ARG A 311 37.62 -2.37 62.52
CA ARG A 311 38.13 -2.40 63.90
C ARG A 311 38.37 -3.81 64.44
N HIS A 312 37.63 -4.80 63.93
CA HIS A 312 37.79 -6.19 64.32
C HIS A 312 38.81 -6.97 63.47
N GLN A 313 39.55 -6.32 62.58
CA GLN A 313 40.60 -6.96 61.78
C GLN A 313 41.70 -7.55 62.66
N ALA A 314 42.13 -6.84 63.71
CA ALA A 314 43.13 -7.38 64.65
C ALA A 314 42.59 -8.64 65.35
N LYS A 315 41.30 -8.66 65.69
CA LYS A 315 40.62 -9.81 66.31
C LYS A 315 40.48 -10.98 65.35
N LEU A 316 40.27 -10.72 64.06
CA LEU A 316 40.28 -11.73 63.01
C LEU A 316 41.64 -12.42 62.93
N GLN A 317 42.73 -11.64 62.94
CA GLN A 317 44.10 -12.16 62.90
C GLN A 317 44.41 -12.98 64.15
N GLU A 318 44.11 -12.45 65.34
CA GLU A 318 44.25 -13.16 66.61
C GLU A 318 43.53 -14.53 66.59
N TYR A 319 42.28 -14.55 66.12
CA TYR A 319 41.49 -15.78 66.01
C TYR A 319 42.07 -16.77 64.99
N ALA A 320 42.56 -16.28 63.86
CA ALA A 320 43.18 -17.11 62.81
C ALA A 320 44.47 -17.77 63.29
N GLU A 321 45.31 -17.02 64.01
CA GLU A 321 46.54 -17.53 64.63
C GLU A 321 46.25 -18.64 65.64
N ILE A 322 45.24 -18.45 66.49
CA ILE A 322 44.90 -19.43 67.54
C ILE A 322 44.37 -20.74 66.96
N LEU A 323 43.57 -20.67 65.89
CA LEU A 323 43.02 -21.86 65.23
C LEU A 323 43.97 -22.48 64.20
N GLY A 324 45.00 -21.76 63.75
CA GLY A 324 46.02 -22.29 62.84
C GLY A 324 45.70 -22.13 61.35
N PHE A 325 44.99 -21.07 60.96
CA PHE A 325 44.77 -20.73 59.54
C PHE A 325 45.17 -19.28 59.25
N GLN A 326 45.20 -18.90 57.98
CA GLN A 326 45.50 -17.53 57.54
C GLN A 326 44.20 -16.82 57.12
N ALA A 327 44.03 -15.59 57.60
CA ALA A 327 42.87 -14.77 57.28
C ALA A 327 43.30 -13.37 56.82
N ASP A 328 42.77 -12.93 55.68
CA ASP A 328 42.90 -11.55 55.23
C ASP A 328 41.51 -10.90 55.23
N TRP A 329 41.41 -9.66 55.74
CA TRP A 329 40.19 -8.84 55.61
C TRP A 329 40.44 -7.77 54.57
N ARG A 330 39.66 -7.78 53.49
CA ARG A 330 39.63 -6.72 52.48
C ARG A 330 38.38 -5.86 52.66
N PRO A 331 38.52 -4.58 53.06
CA PRO A 331 37.40 -3.68 53.03
C PRO A 331 36.95 -3.49 51.59
N ALA A 332 35.65 -3.48 51.38
CA ALA A 332 35.08 -3.13 50.09
C ALA A 332 34.22 -1.90 50.32
N GLU A 333 34.71 -0.74 49.89
CA GLU A 333 33.95 0.51 49.99
C GLU A 333 32.78 0.52 48.99
N TYR A 334 31.73 1.24 49.37
CA TYR A 334 30.47 1.37 48.61
C TYR A 334 30.63 1.97 47.21
N THR A 335 31.73 2.64 46.91
CA THR A 335 31.89 3.40 45.66
C THR A 335 32.62 2.65 44.54
N SER A 336 33.41 1.61 44.85
CA SER A 336 34.42 1.08 43.91
C SER A 336 34.49 -0.45 43.75
N TRP A 337 33.45 -1.19 44.16
CA TRP A 337 33.46 -2.66 44.17
C TRP A 337 33.74 -3.33 42.81
N HIS A 338 33.37 -2.70 41.69
CA HIS A 338 33.61 -3.25 40.35
C HIS A 338 35.11 -3.44 40.07
N LYS A 339 35.96 -2.53 40.56
CA LYS A 339 37.43 -2.65 40.42
C LYS A 339 37.97 -3.77 41.30
N GLU A 340 37.39 -3.95 42.49
CA GLU A 340 37.77 -5.02 43.41
C GLU A 340 37.39 -6.40 42.89
N LEU A 341 36.35 -6.53 42.06
CA LEU A 341 35.88 -7.84 41.61
C LEU A 341 36.87 -8.55 40.67
N SER A 342 37.54 -7.81 39.78
CA SER A 342 38.58 -8.36 38.91
C SER A 342 39.78 -8.88 39.71
N LYS A 343 40.18 -8.12 40.75
CA LYS A 343 41.23 -8.52 41.67
C LYS A 343 40.81 -9.73 42.53
N LEU A 344 39.57 -9.73 43.02
CA LEU A 344 38.98 -10.85 43.77
C LEU A 344 39.01 -12.14 42.96
N ARG A 345 38.67 -12.10 41.66
CA ARG A 345 38.76 -13.29 40.78
C ARG A 345 40.18 -13.84 40.72
N ALA A 346 41.17 -13.00 40.47
CA ALA A 346 42.57 -13.43 40.41
C ALA A 346 43.05 -13.99 41.76
N ASP A 347 42.68 -13.33 42.86
CA ASP A 347 43.05 -13.75 44.21
C ASP A 347 42.39 -15.08 44.63
N MET A 348 41.13 -15.29 44.27
CA MET A 348 40.44 -16.56 44.54
C MET A 348 41.01 -17.70 43.70
N GLN A 349 41.55 -17.43 42.51
CA GLN A 349 42.21 -18.46 41.71
C GLN A 349 43.57 -18.87 42.30
N ILE A 350 44.34 -17.91 42.80
CA ILE A 350 45.77 -18.11 43.09
C ILE A 350 46.08 -18.19 44.59
N LYS A 351 45.42 -17.36 45.42
CA LYS A 351 45.87 -17.07 46.79
C LYS A 351 45.00 -17.68 47.88
N TYR A 352 43.68 -17.66 47.74
CA TYR A 352 42.76 -18.03 48.84
C TYR A 352 41.98 -19.31 48.54
N ASP A 353 41.66 -20.06 49.58
CA ASP A 353 40.95 -21.34 49.53
C ASP A 353 39.45 -21.16 49.75
N ALA A 354 39.04 -20.12 50.47
CA ALA A 354 37.64 -19.79 50.71
C ALA A 354 37.38 -18.29 50.80
N LEU A 355 36.11 -17.92 50.61
CA LEU A 355 35.62 -16.54 50.69
C LEU A 355 34.49 -16.42 51.70
N ILE A 356 34.61 -15.45 52.59
CA ILE A 356 33.51 -14.98 53.43
C ILE A 356 33.12 -13.59 52.94
N ILE A 357 31.86 -13.45 52.53
CA ILE A 357 31.30 -12.18 52.07
C ILE A 357 30.52 -11.60 53.25
N LEU A 358 30.99 -10.48 53.79
CA LEU A 358 30.18 -9.71 54.72
C LEU A 358 28.99 -9.13 53.94
N HIS A 359 27.79 -9.58 54.30
CA HIS A 359 26.57 -9.17 53.64
C HIS A 359 26.31 -7.71 53.92
N TRP A 360 26.50 -6.92 52.88
CA TRP A 360 25.81 -5.68 52.63
C TRP A 360 24.58 -5.98 51.76
N ASN A 361 23.51 -5.18 51.84
CA ASN A 361 22.31 -5.28 51.00
C ASN A 361 22.58 -5.14 49.47
N ARG A 362 23.85 -5.08 49.07
CA ARG A 362 24.33 -5.03 47.69
C ARG A 362 24.32 -6.40 47.03
N THR A 363 23.15 -6.79 46.53
CA THR A 363 22.93 -8.10 45.89
C THR A 363 23.86 -8.35 44.70
N THR A 364 24.26 -7.29 43.99
CA THR A 364 25.14 -7.36 42.82
C THR A 364 26.55 -7.86 43.16
N PHE A 365 27.17 -7.29 44.19
CA PHE A 365 28.49 -7.70 44.60
C PHE A 365 28.49 -9.12 45.14
N THR A 366 27.58 -9.45 46.07
CA THR A 366 27.52 -10.79 46.67
C THR A 366 27.31 -11.87 45.61
N LYS A 367 26.44 -11.62 44.62
CA LYS A 367 26.24 -12.52 43.48
C LYS A 367 27.51 -12.65 42.65
N ASN A 368 28.15 -11.55 42.28
CA ASN A 368 29.35 -11.56 41.44
C ASN A 368 30.58 -12.16 42.15
N ALA A 369 30.73 -11.95 43.45
CA ALA A 369 31.76 -12.54 44.28
C ALA A 369 31.58 -14.06 44.39
N ARG A 370 30.34 -14.54 44.53
CA ARG A 370 30.03 -15.98 44.48
C ARG A 370 30.35 -16.59 43.12
N VAL A 371 30.04 -15.88 42.02
CA VAL A 371 30.46 -16.30 40.67
C VAL A 371 31.98 -16.41 40.59
N ALA A 372 32.73 -15.44 41.12
CA ALA A 372 34.19 -15.49 41.15
C ALA A 372 34.75 -16.72 41.90
N CYS A 373 34.14 -17.12 43.03
CA CYS A 373 34.51 -18.35 43.73
C CYS A 373 34.16 -19.62 42.97
N ASN A 374 33.02 -19.63 42.29
CA ASN A 374 32.58 -20.75 41.47
C ASN A 374 33.52 -20.98 40.28
N ASP A 375 33.91 -19.90 39.60
CA ASP A 375 34.89 -19.92 38.50
C ASP A 375 36.28 -20.38 38.97
N ALA A 376 36.62 -20.15 40.24
CA ALA A 376 37.89 -20.57 40.86
C ALA A 376 37.86 -22.01 41.41
N GLY A 377 36.97 -22.88 40.90
CA GLY A 377 36.88 -24.28 41.30
C GLY A 377 35.85 -24.56 42.41
N GLN A 378 34.74 -23.82 42.43
CA GLN A 378 33.66 -23.99 43.41
C GLN A 378 34.11 -23.91 44.87
N LYS A 379 35.09 -23.05 45.16
CA LYS A 379 35.64 -22.84 46.52
C LYS A 379 34.53 -22.44 47.51
N PRO A 380 34.64 -22.81 48.81
CA PRO A 380 33.64 -22.44 49.80
C PRO A 380 33.42 -20.92 49.82
N CYS A 381 32.16 -20.51 49.78
CA CYS A 381 31.75 -19.12 49.67
C CYS A 381 30.52 -18.89 50.56
N ILE A 382 30.72 -18.28 51.73
CA ILE A 382 29.65 -18.08 52.73
C ILE A 382 29.35 -16.59 52.91
N THR A 383 28.06 -16.28 53.03
CA THR A 383 27.59 -14.91 53.26
C THR A 383 27.31 -14.71 54.76
N CYS A 384 28.04 -13.78 55.39
CA CYS A 384 27.90 -13.44 56.80
C CYS A 384 27.02 -12.21 56.99
N HIS A 385 25.89 -12.34 57.69
CA HIS A 385 25.06 -11.19 58.06
C HIS A 385 25.65 -10.55 59.32
N TYR A 386 26.52 -9.57 59.11
CA TYR A 386 27.34 -9.02 60.19
C TYR A 386 26.51 -8.26 61.22
N GLN A 387 26.51 -8.71 62.47
CA GLN A 387 25.90 -8.02 63.62
C GLN A 387 26.90 -7.82 64.77
N GLY A 388 28.14 -8.24 64.57
CA GLY A 388 29.18 -8.33 65.58
C GLY A 388 30.24 -9.36 65.17
N PHE A 389 31.34 -9.40 65.91
CA PHE A 389 32.41 -10.36 65.63
C PHE A 389 31.97 -11.80 65.88
N THR A 390 31.00 -12.00 66.77
CA THR A 390 30.43 -13.33 67.08
C THR A 390 29.82 -14.00 65.83
N ASN A 391 29.07 -13.28 65.00
CA ASN A 391 28.52 -13.83 63.75
C ASN A 391 29.60 -14.16 62.73
N LEU A 392 30.64 -13.33 62.65
CA LEU A 392 31.79 -13.60 61.79
C LEU A 392 32.51 -14.87 62.25
N ARG A 393 32.73 -15.03 63.55
CA ARG A 393 33.34 -16.21 64.17
C ARG A 393 32.57 -17.50 63.84
N GLU A 394 31.25 -17.50 64.00
CA GLU A 394 30.40 -18.65 63.63
C GLU A 394 30.50 -18.97 62.13
N THR A 395 30.49 -17.93 61.29
CA THR A 395 30.63 -18.09 59.83
C THR A 395 31.99 -18.66 59.45
N MET A 396 33.05 -18.26 60.14
CA MET A 396 34.39 -18.78 59.93
C MET A 396 34.51 -20.24 60.34
N GLN A 397 33.92 -20.63 61.47
CA GLN A 397 33.88 -22.03 61.89
C GLN A 397 33.20 -22.89 60.82
N GLU A 398 32.07 -22.43 60.27
CA GLU A 398 31.39 -23.14 59.19
C GLU A 398 32.22 -23.20 57.91
N CYS A 399 32.89 -22.11 57.55
CA CYS A 399 33.79 -22.06 56.41
C CYS A 399 34.95 -23.06 56.55
N LEU A 400 35.54 -23.16 57.74
CA LEU A 400 36.61 -24.11 58.05
C LEU A 400 36.12 -25.56 57.98
N ARG A 401 34.91 -25.86 58.48
CA ARG A 401 34.32 -27.21 58.33
C ARG A 401 34.17 -27.60 56.86
N GLN A 402 33.71 -26.68 56.01
CA GLN A 402 33.57 -26.94 54.58
C GLN A 402 34.91 -27.14 53.87
N LEU A 403 35.96 -26.44 54.31
CA LEU A 403 37.32 -26.65 53.81
C LEU A 403 37.88 -28.00 54.24
N LEU A 404 37.74 -28.35 55.52
CA LEU A 404 38.18 -29.64 56.06
C LEU A 404 37.45 -30.82 55.41
N ALA A 405 36.15 -30.70 55.12
CA ALA A 405 35.37 -31.73 54.43
C ALA A 405 35.77 -31.94 52.95
N ARG A 406 36.61 -31.07 52.39
CA ARG A 406 37.08 -31.14 51.00
C ARG A 406 38.52 -31.62 50.85
N LEU A 407 39.25 -31.75 51.96
CA LEU A 407 40.51 -32.49 52.02
C LEU A 407 40.23 -33.99 51.91
#